data_AF-A0A2D6YVC4-F1
#
_entry.id   AF-A0A2D6YVC4-F1
#
_cell.length_a   1.000
_cell.length_b   1.000
_cell.length_c   1.000
_cell.angle_alpha   90.00
_cell.angle_beta   90.00
_cell.angle_gamma   90.00
#
_symmetry.space_group_name_H-M   'P 1'
#
loop_
_entity.id
_entity.type
_entity.pdbx_description
1 polymer ?
#
loop_
_entity_poly.entity_id
_entity_poly.type
_entity_poly.pdbx_seq_one_letter_code
_entity_poly.pdbx_strand_id
1 'polypeptide(L)'
;MQEQITTWTLATTSLVAVGMLLLAIYTWPRGERRRCPGDRRWRGLRNPQRWIRRSDCWQDLNGLRCSADDEVRCPECGRSTPIRGLLRDGRRYRLGGVGIVLGVIVMGSHLGVGIYSGRPLRTMPTTALVLLSNTSLGEHRTVIRKEIEQRVDDGTVAGFDARRLADVLVRDLRADGRKWNASTAFDHLQRMWPESQAALEHELVAGDRQSIKIAAQILRDNNAVPSRSLLITCVDDLAEDWNVGARFLLSCDKRRAARYLIDHHRHASDLIRAALDSEDRQQRWLAMIICGFARDSTVIDRVVPVLAAELRDGPGNARAAAVTLFRFGPPVIEALRAHADDDDRQCRESVRSIIERLEHPDRAWDRCENRMPRISWTTHDPLSLDFWKATSR
;
A
#
# COMPACT_ATOMS: atom_id res chain seq x y z
N MET A 1 -34.95 29.07 -7.03
CA MET A 1 -36.20 28.26 -7.01
C MET A 1 -35.98 26.87 -7.60
N GLN A 2 -35.54 26.75 -8.86
CA GLN A 2 -35.25 25.46 -9.51
C GLN A 2 -34.24 24.61 -8.71
N GLU A 3 -33.25 25.24 -8.07
CA GLU A 3 -32.28 24.56 -7.21
C GLU A 3 -32.92 23.91 -5.98
N GLN A 4 -33.73 24.66 -5.22
CA GLN A 4 -34.43 24.13 -4.05
C GLN A 4 -35.36 22.97 -4.44
N ILE A 5 -36.06 23.08 -5.58
CA ILE A 5 -36.92 22.02 -6.09
C ILE A 5 -36.12 20.74 -6.38
N THR A 6 -34.94 20.87 -7.02
CA THR A 6 -34.07 19.70 -7.29
C THR A 6 -33.54 19.06 -6.00
N THR A 7 -33.17 19.85 -5.00
CA THR A 7 -32.65 19.33 -3.73
C THR A 7 -33.74 18.60 -2.94
N TRP A 8 -34.95 19.16 -2.88
CA TRP A 8 -36.09 18.55 -2.19
C TRP A 8 -36.59 17.28 -2.89
N THR A 9 -36.65 17.28 -4.22
CA THR A 9 -37.03 16.07 -4.99
C THR A 9 -36.03 14.95 -4.78
N LEU A 10 -34.73 15.25 -4.80
CA LEU A 10 -33.69 14.26 -4.54
C LEU A 10 -33.74 13.72 -3.11
N ALA A 11 -33.84 14.59 -2.10
CA ALA A 11 -33.94 14.19 -0.70
C ALA A 11 -35.16 13.30 -0.42
N THR A 12 -36.31 13.65 -0.99
CA THR A 12 -37.53 12.84 -0.87
C THR A 12 -37.39 11.49 -1.57
N THR A 13 -36.80 11.43 -2.77
CA THR A 13 -36.53 10.14 -3.43
C THR A 13 -35.54 9.27 -2.67
N SER A 14 -34.49 9.84 -2.05
CA SER A 14 -33.55 9.11 -1.18
C SER A 14 -34.25 8.51 0.03
N LEU A 15 -35.06 9.31 0.73
CA LEU A 15 -35.85 8.85 1.88
C LEU A 15 -36.82 7.72 1.50
N VAL A 16 -37.47 7.85 0.34
CA VAL A 16 -38.36 6.81 -0.19
C VAL A 16 -37.60 5.53 -0.51
N ALA A 17 -36.42 5.62 -1.16
CA ALA A 17 -35.60 4.45 -1.47
C ALA A 17 -35.12 3.72 -0.22
N VAL A 18 -34.58 4.46 0.76
CA VAL A 18 -34.13 3.90 2.05
C VAL A 18 -35.31 3.32 2.83
N GLY A 19 -36.44 4.04 2.88
CA GLY A 19 -37.66 3.58 3.53
C GLY A 19 -38.18 2.28 2.92
N MET A 20 -38.20 2.14 1.59
CA MET A 20 -38.58 0.90 0.93
C MET A 20 -37.62 -0.26 1.22
N LEU A 21 -36.31 0.01 1.29
CA LEU A 21 -35.29 -0.99 1.56
C LEU A 21 -35.36 -1.48 3.02
N LEU A 22 -35.53 -0.56 3.97
CA LEU A 22 -35.75 -0.87 5.38
C LEU A 22 -37.08 -1.58 5.61
N LEU A 23 -38.15 -1.19 4.91
CA LEU A 23 -39.44 -1.90 4.96
C LEU A 23 -39.29 -3.32 4.41
N ALA A 24 -38.49 -3.53 3.36
CA ALA A 24 -38.20 -4.85 2.83
C ALA A 24 -37.40 -5.73 3.82
N ILE A 25 -36.48 -5.13 4.59
CA ILE A 25 -35.74 -5.82 5.66
C ILE A 25 -36.63 -6.09 6.88
N TYR A 26 -37.45 -5.13 7.28
CA TYR A 26 -38.29 -5.21 8.49
C TYR A 26 -39.49 -6.14 8.31
N THR A 27 -40.08 -6.17 7.12
CA THR A 27 -41.19 -7.09 6.81
C THR A 27 -40.76 -8.53 6.61
N TRP A 28 -39.50 -8.87 6.94
CA TRP A 28 -38.95 -10.23 6.93
C TRP A 28 -39.76 -11.16 7.84
N PRO A 29 -40.62 -12.04 7.30
CA PRO A 29 -41.29 -13.02 8.12
C PRO A 29 -40.30 -14.15 8.40
N ARG A 30 -40.23 -14.62 9.64
CA ARG A 30 -39.46 -15.82 10.04
C ARG A 30 -40.13 -17.15 9.63
N GLY A 31 -41.04 -17.14 8.65
CA GLY A 31 -41.90 -18.29 8.32
C GLY A 31 -41.53 -19.03 7.03
N GLU A 32 -41.80 -20.35 7.03
CA GLU A 32 -41.43 -21.35 6.00
C GLU A 32 -42.32 -21.38 4.74
N ARG A 33 -43.03 -20.30 4.38
CA ARG A 33 -43.98 -20.35 3.26
C ARG A 33 -43.26 -20.32 1.90
N ARG A 34 -43.54 -21.28 1.03
CA ARG A 34 -42.96 -21.39 -0.33
C ARG A 34 -44.01 -20.95 -1.34
N ARG A 35 -43.69 -20.00 -2.22
CA ARG A 35 -44.63 -19.46 -3.21
C ARG A 35 -44.16 -19.70 -4.64
N CYS A 36 -45.12 -19.84 -5.55
CA CYS A 36 -44.84 -19.95 -6.98
C CYS A 36 -44.20 -18.66 -7.53
N PRO A 37 -43.07 -18.74 -8.27
CA PRO A 37 -42.39 -17.56 -8.80
C PRO A 37 -43.09 -16.82 -9.95
N GLY A 38 -44.27 -17.27 -10.41
CA GLY A 38 -44.98 -16.68 -11.56
C GLY A 38 -44.32 -17.00 -12.90
N ASP A 39 -44.73 -16.35 -14.00
CA ASP A 39 -44.12 -16.55 -15.32
C ASP A 39 -42.91 -15.61 -15.50
N ARG A 40 -41.72 -16.17 -15.76
CA ARG A 40 -40.44 -15.42 -15.87
C ARG A 40 -40.11 -15.00 -17.30
N ARG A 41 -41.10 -14.91 -18.19
CA ARG A 41 -40.84 -14.42 -19.56
C ARG A 41 -40.38 -12.96 -19.49
N TRP A 42 -39.17 -12.69 -20.01
CA TRP A 42 -38.53 -11.37 -20.06
C TRP A 42 -39.42 -10.24 -20.61
N ARG A 43 -40.44 -10.57 -21.43
CA ARG A 43 -41.44 -9.60 -21.89
C ARG A 43 -42.24 -8.94 -20.76
N GLY A 44 -42.38 -9.61 -19.61
CA GLY A 44 -43.07 -9.07 -18.43
C GLY A 44 -42.33 -7.93 -17.75
N LEU A 45 -40.99 -7.90 -17.83
CA LEU A 45 -40.16 -6.84 -17.24
C LEU A 45 -40.32 -5.49 -17.94
N ARG A 46 -40.77 -5.46 -19.21
CA ARG A 46 -40.99 -4.21 -19.96
C ARG A 46 -42.27 -3.46 -19.59
N ASN A 47 -43.17 -4.06 -18.81
CA ASN A 47 -44.43 -3.40 -18.44
C ASN A 47 -44.39 -2.92 -16.98
N PRO A 48 -44.16 -1.62 -16.72
CA PRO A 48 -44.03 -1.08 -15.35
C PRO A 48 -45.30 -1.27 -14.50
N GLN A 49 -46.48 -1.40 -15.11
CA GLN A 49 -47.70 -1.73 -14.36
C GLN A 49 -47.64 -3.12 -13.72
N ARG A 50 -46.91 -4.08 -14.30
CA ARG A 50 -46.74 -5.43 -13.75
C ARG A 50 -45.79 -5.48 -12.56
N TRP A 51 -44.94 -4.47 -12.42
CA TRP A 51 -44.05 -4.31 -11.26
C TRP A 51 -44.89 -3.95 -10.03
N ILE A 52 -45.97 -3.18 -10.23
CA ILE A 52 -46.86 -2.66 -9.18
C ILE A 52 -48.09 -3.58 -8.95
N ARG A 53 -48.70 -4.16 -9.99
CA ARG A 53 -49.88 -5.03 -9.88
C ARG A 53 -49.51 -6.52 -9.71
N ARG A 54 -50.30 -7.26 -8.91
CA ARG A 54 -50.22 -8.72 -8.66
C ARG A 54 -50.45 -9.52 -9.96
N SER A 55 -49.45 -9.63 -10.82
CA SER A 55 -49.57 -10.33 -12.11
C SER A 55 -48.88 -11.68 -12.18
N ASP A 56 -48.33 -12.16 -11.06
CA ASP A 56 -47.63 -13.44 -10.97
C ASP A 56 -48.38 -14.38 -10.00
N CYS A 57 -48.47 -15.70 -10.33
CA CYS A 57 -49.21 -16.76 -9.60
C CYS A 57 -49.17 -16.58 -8.08
N TRP A 58 -47.95 -16.56 -7.49
CA TRP A 58 -47.65 -16.40 -6.06
C TRP A 58 -48.49 -17.22 -5.08
N GLN A 59 -49.18 -18.22 -5.61
CA GLN A 59 -49.93 -19.18 -4.85
C GLN A 59 -48.99 -19.82 -3.83
N ASP A 60 -49.49 -19.94 -2.61
CA ASP A 60 -48.81 -20.70 -1.57
C ASP A 60 -48.74 -22.16 -2.03
N LEU A 61 -47.53 -22.68 -2.16
CA LEU A 61 -47.27 -24.04 -2.56
C LEU A 61 -46.91 -24.92 -1.36
N ASN A 62 -46.98 -24.40 -0.13
CA ASN A 62 -46.82 -25.21 1.06
C ASN A 62 -47.92 -26.29 1.13
N GLY A 63 -47.51 -27.53 1.40
CA GLY A 63 -48.41 -28.67 1.52
C GLY A 63 -48.81 -29.35 0.20
N LEU A 64 -48.39 -28.82 -0.96
CA LEU A 64 -48.58 -29.51 -2.23
C LEU A 64 -47.60 -30.68 -2.39
N ARG A 65 -48.09 -31.80 -2.93
CA ARG A 65 -47.27 -32.99 -3.19
C ARG A 65 -46.25 -32.69 -4.28
N CYS A 66 -45.00 -33.09 -4.04
CA CYS A 66 -43.92 -32.99 -5.02
C CYS A 66 -43.99 -34.18 -5.97
N SER A 67 -43.61 -33.98 -7.24
CA SER A 67 -43.44 -35.09 -8.19
C SER A 67 -42.18 -35.91 -7.84
N ALA A 68 -41.97 -37.03 -8.54
CA ALA A 68 -40.76 -37.86 -8.39
C ALA A 68 -39.46 -37.09 -8.71
N ASP A 69 -39.54 -35.99 -9.46
CA ASP A 69 -38.41 -35.14 -9.86
C ASP A 69 -38.22 -33.91 -8.97
N ASP A 70 -38.76 -33.91 -7.74
CA ASP A 70 -38.70 -32.75 -6.80
C ASP A 70 -39.29 -31.45 -7.37
N GLU A 71 -40.29 -31.56 -8.24
CA GLU A 71 -41.01 -30.41 -8.80
C GLU A 71 -42.39 -30.24 -8.15
N VAL A 72 -42.78 -28.97 -7.91
CA VAL A 72 -44.12 -28.60 -7.47
C VAL A 72 -44.82 -27.82 -8.58
N ARG A 73 -46.04 -28.24 -8.95
CA ARG A 73 -46.85 -27.59 -10.00
C ARG A 73 -47.81 -26.58 -9.38
N CYS A 74 -47.76 -25.30 -9.79
CA CYS A 74 -48.74 -24.28 -9.35
C CYS A 74 -50.12 -24.70 -9.88
N PRO A 75 -51.16 -24.88 -9.05
CA PRO A 75 -52.50 -25.22 -9.53
C PRO A 75 -53.11 -24.09 -10.36
N GLU A 76 -52.75 -22.84 -10.06
CA GLU A 76 -53.29 -21.63 -10.72
C GLU A 76 -52.62 -21.35 -12.07
N CYS A 77 -51.28 -21.44 -12.18
CA CYS A 77 -50.57 -21.11 -13.43
C CYS A 77 -50.01 -22.32 -14.19
N GLY A 78 -50.19 -23.53 -13.67
CA GLY A 78 -49.74 -24.78 -14.29
C GLY A 78 -48.22 -24.98 -14.35
N ARG A 79 -47.41 -24.01 -13.90
CA ARG A 79 -45.94 -24.04 -13.93
C ARG A 79 -45.39 -25.08 -12.95
N SER A 80 -44.58 -26.00 -13.45
CA SER A 80 -43.73 -26.85 -12.60
C SER A 80 -42.45 -26.09 -12.25
N THR A 81 -42.08 -26.14 -10.97
CA THR A 81 -40.89 -25.47 -10.46
C THR A 81 -40.17 -26.42 -9.52
N PRO A 82 -38.85 -26.65 -9.68
CA PRO A 82 -38.10 -27.44 -8.72
C PRO A 82 -38.17 -26.79 -7.33
N ILE A 83 -38.20 -27.62 -6.27
CA ILE A 83 -38.31 -27.15 -4.88
C ILE A 83 -37.24 -26.09 -4.54
N ARG A 84 -36.02 -26.24 -5.07
CA ARG A 84 -34.91 -25.28 -4.90
C ARG A 84 -35.17 -23.92 -5.57
N GLY A 85 -36.03 -23.87 -6.59
CA GLY A 85 -36.40 -22.67 -7.34
C GLY A 85 -37.61 -21.91 -6.78
N LEU A 86 -38.25 -22.41 -5.71
CA LEU A 86 -39.39 -21.78 -5.08
C LEU A 86 -38.98 -20.52 -4.31
N LEU A 87 -39.69 -19.42 -4.55
CA LEU A 87 -39.43 -18.17 -3.84
C LEU A 87 -40.10 -18.24 -2.46
N ARG A 88 -39.31 -18.12 -1.40
CA ARG A 88 -39.83 -18.04 -0.03
C ARG A 88 -40.63 -16.76 0.20
N ASP A 89 -40.32 -15.67 -0.52
CA ASP A 89 -41.11 -14.46 -0.52
C ASP A 89 -40.73 -13.56 -1.69
N GLY A 90 -41.59 -13.44 -2.71
CA GLY A 90 -41.27 -12.57 -3.84
C GLY A 90 -41.41 -11.07 -3.50
N ARG A 91 -42.07 -10.69 -2.37
CA ARG A 91 -42.31 -9.27 -2.04
C ARG A 91 -40.99 -8.59 -1.74
N ARG A 92 -40.03 -9.38 -1.22
CA ARG A 92 -38.60 -9.06 -1.06
C ARG A 92 -37.93 -8.68 -2.37
N TYR A 93 -38.09 -9.49 -3.41
CA TYR A 93 -37.46 -9.22 -4.71
C TYR A 93 -38.01 -7.95 -5.37
N ARG A 94 -39.32 -7.70 -5.22
CA ARG A 94 -39.96 -6.51 -5.79
C ARG A 94 -39.59 -5.23 -5.03
N LEU A 95 -39.78 -5.18 -3.71
CA LEU A 95 -39.47 -3.97 -2.93
C LEU A 95 -37.97 -3.72 -2.81
N GLY A 96 -37.17 -4.76 -2.61
CA GLY A 96 -35.72 -4.66 -2.62
C GLY A 96 -35.19 -4.23 -4.00
N GLY A 97 -35.70 -4.82 -5.08
CA GLY A 97 -35.33 -4.45 -6.45
C GLY A 97 -35.72 -3.01 -6.80
N VAL A 98 -36.93 -2.59 -6.46
CA VAL A 98 -37.40 -1.20 -6.66
C VAL A 98 -36.57 -0.22 -5.82
N GLY A 99 -36.27 -0.55 -4.56
CA GLY A 99 -35.39 0.24 -3.70
C GLY A 99 -33.98 0.40 -4.27
N ILE A 100 -33.39 -0.68 -4.81
CA ILE A 100 -32.09 -0.64 -5.49
C ILE A 100 -32.16 0.24 -6.75
N VAL A 101 -33.17 0.06 -7.62
CA VAL A 101 -33.31 0.85 -8.85
C VAL A 101 -33.50 2.34 -8.54
N LEU A 102 -34.35 2.69 -7.58
CA LEU A 102 -34.53 4.06 -7.13
C LEU A 102 -33.23 4.63 -6.56
N GLY A 103 -32.53 3.87 -5.71
CA GLY A 103 -31.23 4.27 -5.17
C GLY A 103 -30.21 4.57 -6.28
N VAL A 104 -30.12 3.72 -7.31
CA VAL A 104 -29.24 3.92 -8.46
C VAL A 104 -29.61 5.18 -9.24
N ILE A 105 -30.90 5.40 -9.52
CA ILE A 105 -31.37 6.59 -10.26
C ILE A 105 -31.06 7.87 -9.48
N VAL A 106 -31.33 7.89 -8.17
CA VAL A 106 -31.08 9.04 -7.31
C VAL A 106 -29.58 9.34 -7.24
N MET A 107 -28.75 8.31 -7.04
CA MET A 107 -27.31 8.47 -6.99
C MET A 107 -26.75 8.96 -8.33
N GLY A 108 -27.22 8.41 -9.45
CA GLY A 108 -26.87 8.85 -10.80
C GLY A 108 -27.31 10.29 -11.11
N SER A 109 -28.46 10.70 -10.61
CA SER A 109 -28.98 12.07 -10.78
C SER A 109 -28.17 13.09 -9.97
N HIS A 110 -27.81 12.77 -8.72
CA HIS A 110 -26.90 13.59 -7.92
C HIS A 110 -25.51 13.71 -8.56
N LEU A 111 -25.01 12.62 -9.13
CA LEU A 111 -23.76 12.55 -9.89
C LEU A 111 -23.78 13.49 -11.10
N GLY A 112 -24.80 13.36 -11.95
CA GLY A 112 -24.95 14.19 -13.15
C GLY A 112 -25.03 15.67 -12.79
N VAL A 113 -25.84 16.03 -11.80
CA VAL A 113 -25.92 17.43 -11.36
C VAL A 113 -24.59 17.90 -10.77
N GLY A 114 -23.95 17.13 -9.88
CA GLY A 114 -22.68 17.54 -9.24
C GLY A 114 -21.54 17.74 -10.24
N ILE A 115 -21.38 16.83 -11.20
CA ILE A 115 -20.32 16.89 -12.21
C ILE A 115 -20.51 18.08 -13.15
N TYR A 116 -21.73 18.33 -13.63
CA TYR A 116 -21.98 19.36 -14.65
C TYR A 116 -22.23 20.77 -14.08
N SER A 117 -22.69 20.89 -12.84
CA SER A 117 -23.02 22.21 -12.24
C SER A 117 -21.89 22.83 -11.42
N GLY A 118 -20.75 22.14 -11.24
CA GLY A 118 -19.65 22.61 -10.39
C GLY A 118 -20.03 22.74 -8.90
N ARG A 119 -21.16 22.15 -8.49
CA ARG A 119 -21.60 22.18 -7.09
C ARG A 119 -20.64 21.39 -6.19
N PRO A 120 -20.46 21.82 -4.93
CA PRO A 120 -19.64 21.11 -3.98
C PRO A 120 -20.20 19.69 -3.74
N LEU A 121 -19.38 18.68 -4.01
CA LEU A 121 -19.70 17.27 -3.77
C LEU A 121 -19.66 16.90 -2.28
N ARG A 122 -19.47 17.88 -1.38
CA ARG A 122 -19.40 17.75 0.09
C ARG A 122 -20.55 16.96 0.71
N THR A 123 -21.74 16.99 0.13
CA THR A 123 -22.90 16.25 0.65
C THR A 123 -22.95 14.79 0.21
N MET A 124 -22.13 14.37 -0.75
CA MET A 124 -22.09 12.97 -1.17
C MET A 124 -21.40 12.09 -0.12
N PRO A 125 -21.92 10.88 0.15
CA PRO A 125 -21.23 9.90 0.98
C PRO A 125 -19.85 9.54 0.42
N THR A 126 -18.84 9.43 1.27
CA THR A 126 -17.46 9.09 0.89
C THR A 126 -17.39 7.78 0.10
N THR A 127 -18.11 6.76 0.54
CA THR A 127 -18.19 5.46 -0.15
C THR A 127 -18.64 5.60 -1.60
N ALA A 128 -19.61 6.47 -1.90
CA ALA A 128 -20.08 6.67 -3.26
C ALA A 128 -18.97 7.28 -4.13
N LEU A 129 -18.28 8.31 -3.62
CA LEU A 129 -17.15 8.94 -4.32
C LEU A 129 -16.01 7.95 -4.57
N VAL A 130 -15.65 7.12 -3.59
CA VAL A 130 -14.60 6.09 -3.73
C VAL A 130 -14.99 4.99 -4.73
N LEU A 131 -16.27 4.61 -4.80
CA LEU A 131 -16.73 3.67 -5.84
C LEU A 131 -16.64 4.29 -7.23
N LEU A 132 -16.90 5.58 -7.35
CA LEU A 132 -16.80 6.32 -8.62
C LEU A 132 -15.36 6.59 -9.04
N SER A 133 -14.43 6.71 -8.09
CA SER A 133 -13.01 6.91 -8.38
C SER A 133 -12.40 5.77 -9.20
N ASN A 134 -13.03 4.58 -9.16
CA ASN A 134 -12.68 3.40 -9.97
C ASN A 134 -13.15 3.48 -11.44
N THR A 135 -13.88 4.52 -11.83
CA THR A 135 -14.44 4.68 -13.19
C THR A 135 -13.74 5.83 -13.94
N SER A 136 -14.04 6.01 -15.22
CA SER A 136 -13.53 7.15 -16.00
C SER A 136 -13.96 8.52 -15.43
N LEU A 137 -15.04 8.57 -14.65
CA LEU A 137 -15.48 9.78 -13.94
C LEU A 137 -14.57 10.14 -12.75
N GLY A 138 -13.75 9.19 -12.32
CA GLY A 138 -12.83 9.26 -11.20
C GLY A 138 -11.40 9.63 -11.55
N GLU A 139 -11.11 9.88 -12.83
CA GLU A 139 -9.75 10.15 -13.28
C GLU A 139 -9.10 11.37 -12.60
N HIS A 140 -7.77 11.39 -12.61
CA HIS A 140 -6.97 12.47 -12.03
C HIS A 140 -7.43 13.85 -12.54
N ARG A 141 -7.54 14.82 -11.64
CA ARG A 141 -8.06 16.21 -11.85
C ARG A 141 -9.57 16.36 -12.08
N THR A 142 -10.36 15.29 -12.02
CA THR A 142 -11.83 15.42 -12.02
C THR A 142 -12.33 16.06 -10.72
N VAL A 143 -13.56 16.59 -10.72
CA VAL A 143 -14.20 17.18 -9.53
C VAL A 143 -14.37 16.14 -8.42
N ILE A 144 -14.73 14.91 -8.79
CA ILE A 144 -14.81 13.77 -7.86
C ILE A 144 -13.46 13.53 -7.20
N ARG A 145 -12.38 13.48 -8.00
CA ARG A 145 -11.05 13.24 -7.47
C ARG A 145 -10.63 14.35 -6.51
N LYS A 146 -10.78 15.63 -6.87
CA LYS A 146 -10.44 16.76 -5.99
C LYS A 146 -11.19 16.73 -4.65
N GLU A 147 -12.47 16.37 -4.66
CA GLU A 147 -13.25 16.23 -3.43
C GLU A 147 -12.74 15.08 -2.57
N ILE A 148 -12.39 13.94 -3.16
CA ILE A 148 -11.80 12.81 -2.43
C ILE A 148 -10.45 13.20 -1.83
N GLU A 149 -9.60 13.87 -2.60
CA GLU A 149 -8.30 14.37 -2.16
C GLU A 149 -8.46 15.31 -0.95
N GLN A 150 -9.38 16.28 -1.02
CA GLN A 150 -9.70 17.15 0.11
C GLN A 150 -10.16 16.35 1.34
N ARG A 151 -10.96 15.30 1.17
CA ARG A 151 -11.44 14.48 2.29
C ARG A 151 -10.35 13.65 2.93
N VAL A 152 -9.37 13.18 2.14
CA VAL A 152 -8.16 12.53 2.66
C VAL A 152 -7.34 13.53 3.46
N ASP A 153 -7.18 14.76 2.95
CA ASP A 153 -6.47 15.84 3.63
C ASP A 153 -7.16 16.23 4.95
N ASP A 154 -8.49 16.23 4.98
CA ASP A 154 -9.30 16.48 6.17
C ASP A 154 -9.35 15.27 7.14
N GLY A 155 -8.77 14.12 6.77
CA GLY A 155 -8.79 12.90 7.60
C GLY A 155 -10.16 12.21 7.71
N THR A 156 -11.08 12.50 6.79
CA THR A 156 -12.48 12.01 6.83
C THR A 156 -12.69 10.68 6.09
N VAL A 157 -11.66 10.16 5.41
CA VAL A 157 -11.68 8.88 4.71
C VAL A 157 -10.99 7.83 5.58
N ALA A 158 -11.74 6.86 6.11
CA ALA A 158 -11.20 5.84 7.02
C ALA A 158 -11.77 4.44 6.75
N GLY A 159 -11.12 3.42 7.32
CA GLY A 159 -11.63 2.05 7.33
C GLY A 159 -11.83 1.45 5.92
N PHE A 160 -13.09 1.08 5.59
CA PHE A 160 -13.40 0.44 4.32
C PHE A 160 -13.13 1.36 3.11
N ASP A 161 -13.51 2.63 3.22
CA ASP A 161 -13.36 3.60 2.14
C ASP A 161 -11.88 3.91 1.86
N ALA A 162 -11.07 4.03 2.93
CA ALA A 162 -9.62 4.24 2.80
C ALA A 162 -8.92 3.06 2.12
N ARG A 163 -9.24 1.82 2.50
CA ARG A 163 -8.70 0.61 1.85
C ARG A 163 -9.05 0.55 0.37
N ARG A 164 -10.32 0.80 0.03
CA ARG A 164 -10.78 0.80 -1.37
C ARG A 164 -10.15 1.92 -2.19
N LEU A 165 -9.95 3.08 -1.59
CA LEU A 165 -9.27 4.19 -2.24
C LEU A 165 -7.79 3.89 -2.44
N ALA A 166 -7.13 3.27 -1.46
CA ALA A 166 -5.73 2.86 -1.57
C ALA A 166 -5.49 1.94 -2.78
N ASP A 167 -6.36 0.96 -3.02
CA ASP A 167 -6.30 0.07 -4.20
C ASP A 167 -6.33 0.83 -5.55
N VAL A 168 -6.97 2.00 -5.59
CA VAL A 168 -6.99 2.88 -6.76
C VAL A 168 -5.72 3.70 -6.83
N LEU A 169 -5.33 4.32 -5.72
CA LEU A 169 -4.16 5.21 -5.65
C LEU A 169 -2.85 4.49 -5.95
N VAL A 170 -2.69 3.21 -5.59
CA VAL A 170 -1.47 2.47 -5.96
C VAL A 170 -1.30 2.36 -7.48
N ARG A 171 -2.38 2.34 -8.26
CA ARG A 171 -2.30 2.37 -9.73
C ARG A 171 -1.82 3.73 -10.25
N ASP A 172 -2.16 4.79 -9.52
CA ASP A 172 -1.71 6.15 -9.83
C ASP A 172 -0.20 6.37 -9.57
N LEU A 173 0.46 5.44 -8.87
CA LEU A 173 1.93 5.45 -8.69
C LEU A 173 2.70 5.03 -9.95
N ARG A 174 2.02 4.37 -10.91
CA ARG A 174 2.63 3.79 -12.11
C ARG A 174 3.13 4.87 -13.08
N ALA A 175 4.01 4.47 -13.98
CA ALA A 175 4.53 5.34 -15.02
C ALA A 175 3.53 5.49 -16.19
N ASP A 176 2.45 6.24 -15.97
CA ASP A 176 1.35 6.41 -16.95
C ASP A 176 1.44 7.71 -17.77
N GLY A 177 2.52 8.48 -17.61
CA GLY A 177 2.73 9.78 -18.26
C GLY A 177 1.85 10.92 -17.73
N ARG A 178 1.00 10.68 -16.73
CA ARG A 178 0.13 11.71 -16.15
C ARG A 178 0.90 12.55 -15.13
N LYS A 179 1.15 13.81 -15.48
CA LYS A 179 1.91 14.74 -14.64
C LYS A 179 1.28 14.88 -13.25
N TRP A 180 2.10 14.66 -12.22
CA TRP A 180 1.78 14.77 -10.77
C TRP A 180 0.91 13.65 -10.17
N ASN A 181 0.37 12.71 -10.94
CA ASN A 181 -0.52 11.68 -10.40
C ASN A 181 0.16 10.85 -9.30
N ALA A 182 1.38 10.38 -9.57
CA ALA A 182 2.17 9.60 -8.61
C ALA A 182 2.53 10.38 -7.35
N SER A 183 2.80 11.69 -7.45
CA SER A 183 3.13 12.52 -6.28
C SER A 183 1.90 12.70 -5.38
N THR A 184 0.75 13.00 -5.95
CA THR A 184 -0.50 13.15 -5.20
C THR A 184 -0.92 11.80 -4.58
N ALA A 185 -0.77 10.71 -5.32
CA ALA A 185 -1.05 9.37 -4.81
C ALA A 185 -0.11 8.98 -3.67
N PHE A 186 1.19 9.29 -3.78
CA PHE A 186 2.17 9.09 -2.72
C PHE A 186 1.76 9.76 -1.41
N ASP A 187 1.43 11.07 -1.46
CA ASP A 187 1.04 11.84 -0.27
C ASP A 187 -0.22 11.26 0.38
N HIS A 188 -1.24 10.92 -0.40
CA HIS A 188 -2.49 10.36 0.13
C HIS A 188 -2.32 8.94 0.69
N LEU A 189 -1.53 8.09 0.04
CA LEU A 189 -1.23 6.76 0.56
C LEU A 189 -0.47 6.82 1.89
N GLN A 190 0.40 7.82 2.08
CA GLN A 190 1.05 8.08 3.37
C GLN A 190 0.06 8.56 4.43
N ARG A 191 -0.84 9.51 4.10
CA ARG A 191 -1.84 10.03 5.05
C ARG A 191 -2.86 8.98 5.50
N MET A 192 -3.19 8.03 4.63
CA MET A 192 -4.13 6.94 4.93
C MET A 192 -3.47 5.71 5.58
N TRP A 193 -2.30 5.88 6.20
CA TRP A 193 -1.69 4.81 6.98
C TRP A 193 -2.47 4.56 8.28
N PRO A 194 -2.73 3.30 8.70
CA PRO A 194 -2.25 2.03 8.15
C PRO A 194 -3.13 1.38 7.08
N GLU A 195 -4.28 1.96 6.73
CA GLU A 195 -5.23 1.37 5.77
C GLU A 195 -4.66 1.15 4.37
N SER A 196 -3.64 1.90 3.97
CA SER A 196 -2.95 1.75 2.68
C SER A 196 -1.97 0.57 2.61
N GLN A 197 -1.59 -0.03 3.75
CA GLN A 197 -0.50 -1.02 3.80
C GLN A 197 -0.73 -2.22 2.87
N ALA A 198 -1.91 -2.86 2.92
CA ALA A 198 -2.19 -4.06 2.14
C ALA A 198 -2.14 -3.81 0.61
N ALA A 199 -2.61 -2.63 0.17
CA ALA A 199 -2.55 -2.25 -1.23
C ALA A 199 -1.10 -2.03 -1.70
N LEU A 200 -0.27 -1.40 -0.85
CA LEU A 200 1.15 -1.19 -1.12
C LEU A 200 1.92 -2.51 -1.19
N GLU A 201 1.66 -3.44 -0.26
CA GLU A 201 2.26 -4.78 -0.26
C GLU A 201 1.91 -5.59 -1.51
N HIS A 202 0.66 -5.49 -1.98
CA HIS A 202 0.25 -6.09 -3.24
C HIS A 202 0.97 -5.45 -4.44
N GLU A 203 1.13 -4.12 -4.43
CA GLU A 203 1.82 -3.40 -5.52
C GLU A 203 3.32 -3.75 -5.60
N LEU A 204 3.98 -4.15 -4.50
CA LEU A 204 5.35 -4.69 -4.55
C LEU A 204 5.50 -5.93 -5.43
N VAL A 205 4.41 -6.68 -5.65
CA VAL A 205 4.42 -7.93 -6.42
C VAL A 205 3.87 -7.71 -7.83
N ALA A 206 2.81 -6.92 -7.97
CA ALA A 206 2.08 -6.76 -9.22
C ALA A 206 2.34 -5.43 -9.95
N GLY A 207 3.14 -4.55 -9.37
CA GLY A 207 3.40 -3.21 -9.87
C GLY A 207 4.43 -3.14 -11.00
N ASP A 208 4.57 -1.95 -11.58
CA ASP A 208 5.69 -1.64 -12.46
C ASP A 208 6.91 -1.19 -11.63
N ARG A 209 8.07 -1.03 -12.28
CA ARG A 209 9.31 -0.65 -11.58
C ARG A 209 9.16 0.65 -10.78
N GLN A 210 8.39 1.63 -11.28
CA GLN A 210 8.18 2.90 -10.59
C GLN A 210 7.28 2.71 -9.37
N SER A 211 6.13 2.06 -9.53
CA SER A 211 5.17 1.87 -8.45
C SER A 211 5.71 0.96 -7.35
N ILE A 212 6.48 -0.07 -7.70
CA ILE A 212 7.18 -0.92 -6.73
C ILE A 212 8.12 -0.10 -5.83
N LYS A 213 8.97 0.75 -6.42
CA LYS A 213 9.91 1.57 -5.65
C LYS A 213 9.21 2.59 -4.76
N ILE A 214 8.18 3.26 -5.29
CA ILE A 214 7.41 4.22 -4.51
C ILE A 214 6.65 3.52 -3.37
N ALA A 215 6.05 2.36 -3.63
CA ALA A 215 5.35 1.57 -2.61
C ALA A 215 6.31 1.11 -1.51
N ALA A 216 7.49 0.61 -1.88
CA ALA A 216 8.53 0.21 -0.94
C ALA A 216 8.99 1.40 -0.07
N GLN A 217 9.14 2.59 -0.66
CA GLN A 217 9.48 3.80 0.08
C GLN A 217 8.41 4.15 1.13
N ILE A 218 7.12 4.12 0.78
CA ILE A 218 6.03 4.39 1.73
C ILE A 218 6.05 3.38 2.88
N LEU A 219 6.21 2.08 2.56
CA LEU A 219 6.27 1.01 3.55
C LEU A 219 7.45 1.19 4.51
N ARG A 220 8.63 1.55 4.00
CA ARG A 220 9.81 1.85 4.82
C ARG A 220 9.62 3.07 5.71
N ASP A 221 9.09 4.17 5.15
CA ASP A 221 8.87 5.42 5.88
C ASP A 221 7.93 5.23 7.08
N ASN A 222 6.97 4.31 6.96
CA ASN A 222 6.02 3.96 8.02
C ASN A 222 6.47 2.76 8.88
N ASN A 223 7.71 2.30 8.72
CA ASN A 223 8.28 1.17 9.46
C ASN A 223 7.39 -0.09 9.42
N ALA A 224 6.87 -0.43 8.23
CA ALA A 224 6.06 -1.62 8.01
C ALA A 224 6.80 -2.89 8.45
N VAL A 225 6.07 -3.92 8.83
CA VAL A 225 6.65 -5.23 9.15
C VAL A 225 7.36 -5.79 7.91
N PRO A 226 8.60 -6.30 8.02
CA PRO A 226 9.35 -6.75 6.86
C PRO A 226 8.69 -7.95 6.19
N SER A 227 8.25 -7.77 4.94
CA SER A 227 7.84 -8.84 4.05
C SER A 227 8.98 -9.22 3.10
N ARG A 228 8.99 -10.45 2.58
CA ARG A 228 10.06 -10.89 1.66
C ARG A 228 10.16 -9.99 0.43
N SER A 229 9.04 -9.60 -0.17
CA SER A 229 9.01 -8.70 -1.35
C SER A 229 9.56 -7.32 -1.02
N LEU A 230 9.25 -6.77 0.17
CA LEU A 230 9.80 -5.50 0.62
C LEU A 230 11.32 -5.59 0.79
N LEU A 231 11.82 -6.66 1.42
CA LEU A 231 13.26 -6.86 1.62
C LEU A 231 14.02 -7.04 0.30
N ILE A 232 13.48 -7.79 -0.67
CA ILE A 232 14.05 -7.90 -2.02
C ILE A 232 14.12 -6.52 -2.67
N THR A 233 13.02 -5.76 -2.64
CA THR A 233 12.97 -4.41 -3.23
C THR A 233 13.98 -3.48 -2.55
N CYS A 234 14.11 -3.54 -1.22
CA CYS A 234 15.11 -2.76 -0.49
C CYS A 234 16.54 -3.10 -0.90
N VAL A 235 16.86 -4.37 -1.16
CA VAL A 235 18.19 -4.77 -1.64
C VAL A 235 18.41 -4.30 -3.07
N ASP A 236 17.41 -4.41 -3.94
CA ASP A 236 17.45 -3.88 -5.31
C ASP A 236 17.62 -2.35 -5.32
N ASP A 237 17.00 -1.63 -4.38
CA ASP A 237 17.12 -0.19 -4.22
C ASP A 237 18.52 0.25 -3.78
N LEU A 238 19.40 -0.66 -3.35
CA LEU A 238 20.82 -0.34 -3.08
C LEU A 238 21.64 -0.16 -4.37
N ALA A 239 21.18 -0.68 -5.50
CA ALA A 239 21.88 -0.57 -6.78
C ALA A 239 21.81 0.84 -7.37
N GLU A 240 22.73 1.16 -8.27
CA GLU A 240 22.76 2.45 -8.93
C GLU A 240 21.75 2.52 -10.08
N ASP A 241 20.51 2.94 -9.76
CA ASP A 241 19.45 3.08 -10.77
C ASP A 241 19.16 4.54 -11.13
N TRP A 242 19.47 4.92 -12.37
CA TRP A 242 19.24 6.26 -12.90
C TRP A 242 17.94 6.39 -13.72
N ASN A 243 17.23 5.29 -13.99
CA ASN A 243 16.24 5.21 -15.07
C ASN A 243 14.77 5.29 -14.62
N VAL A 244 14.48 5.84 -13.44
CA VAL A 244 13.09 5.94 -12.93
C VAL A 244 12.59 7.38 -13.04
N GLY A 245 11.45 7.56 -13.73
CA GLY A 245 10.87 8.88 -14.03
C GLY A 245 10.48 9.72 -12.81
N ALA A 246 10.27 9.08 -11.65
CA ALA A 246 9.90 9.72 -10.38
C ALA A 246 11.12 10.13 -9.51
N ARG A 247 12.21 10.61 -10.12
CA ARG A 247 13.50 10.86 -9.46
C ARG A 247 13.42 11.76 -8.21
N PHE A 248 12.51 12.74 -8.20
CA PHE A 248 12.33 13.62 -7.03
C PHE A 248 11.84 12.85 -5.80
N LEU A 249 10.84 11.97 -5.98
CA LEU A 249 10.28 11.15 -4.90
C LEU A 249 11.30 10.14 -4.37
N LEU A 250 12.13 9.59 -5.27
CA LEU A 250 13.10 8.53 -4.99
C LEU A 250 14.53 9.03 -4.68
N SER A 251 14.72 10.34 -4.47
CA SER A 251 16.05 10.95 -4.37
C SER A 251 16.90 10.48 -3.17
N CYS A 252 16.26 9.92 -2.13
CA CYS A 252 16.91 9.37 -0.93
C CYS A 252 16.73 7.85 -0.77
N ASP A 253 16.26 7.19 -1.81
CA ASP A 253 15.73 5.82 -1.74
C ASP A 253 16.75 4.82 -1.17
N LYS A 254 17.95 4.79 -1.76
CA LYS A 254 19.07 3.92 -1.39
C LYS A 254 19.42 3.98 0.10
N ARG A 255 19.45 5.20 0.66
CA ARG A 255 19.82 5.40 2.08
C ARG A 255 18.70 4.98 3.02
N ARG A 256 17.44 5.22 2.63
CA ARG A 256 16.27 4.75 3.39
C ARG A 256 16.17 3.23 3.36
N ALA A 257 16.41 2.62 2.20
CA ALA A 257 16.50 1.17 2.04
C ALA A 257 17.61 0.57 2.91
N ALA A 258 18.82 1.13 2.87
CA ALA A 258 19.93 0.68 3.72
C ALA A 258 19.61 0.77 5.21
N ARG A 259 19.02 1.89 5.68
CA ARG A 259 18.58 2.03 7.07
C ARG A 259 17.58 0.95 7.47
N TYR A 260 16.54 0.75 6.65
CA TYR A 260 15.53 -0.27 6.90
C TYR A 260 16.14 -1.68 6.94
N LEU A 261 17.09 -1.97 6.06
CA LEU A 261 17.82 -3.25 6.05
C LEU A 261 18.74 -3.44 7.26
N ILE A 262 19.32 -2.37 7.82
CA ILE A 262 20.07 -2.45 9.08
C ILE A 262 19.11 -2.82 10.22
N ASP A 263 17.99 -2.11 10.34
CA ASP A 263 17.01 -2.32 11.42
C ASP A 263 16.35 -3.71 11.34
N HIS A 264 16.23 -4.27 10.13
CA HIS A 264 15.64 -5.58 9.86
C HIS A 264 16.64 -6.64 9.36
N HIS A 265 17.93 -6.47 9.64
CA HIS A 265 19.00 -7.32 9.10
C HIS A 265 18.76 -8.83 9.31
N ARG A 266 18.24 -9.20 10.49
CA ARG A 266 17.93 -10.61 10.81
C ARG A 266 17.01 -11.27 9.78
N HIS A 267 16.08 -10.53 9.19
CA HIS A 267 15.13 -11.03 8.19
C HIS A 267 15.69 -10.99 6.76
N ALA A 268 16.73 -10.20 6.51
CA ALA A 268 17.28 -9.93 5.19
C ALA A 268 18.72 -10.48 5.00
N SER A 269 19.29 -11.13 6.01
CA SER A 269 20.71 -11.51 6.03
C SER A 269 21.15 -12.33 4.82
N ASP A 270 20.31 -13.23 4.32
CA ASP A 270 20.59 -14.02 3.12
C ASP A 270 20.64 -13.15 1.85
N LEU A 271 19.68 -12.23 1.69
CA LEU A 271 19.64 -11.29 0.56
C LEU A 271 20.81 -10.30 0.60
N ILE A 272 21.15 -9.78 1.78
CA ILE A 272 22.25 -8.83 1.97
C ILE A 272 23.59 -9.51 1.68
N ARG A 273 23.78 -10.75 2.15
CA ARG A 273 25.00 -11.53 1.86
C ARG A 273 25.13 -11.84 0.38
N ALA A 274 24.03 -12.17 -0.31
CA ALA A 274 24.03 -12.32 -1.76
C ALA A 274 24.40 -11.01 -2.48
N ALA A 275 23.97 -9.85 -1.96
CA ALA A 275 24.31 -8.54 -2.51
C ALA A 275 25.81 -8.19 -2.39
N LEU A 276 26.58 -8.86 -1.52
CA LEU A 276 28.04 -8.74 -1.49
C LEU A 276 28.71 -9.28 -2.77
N ASP A 277 28.03 -10.15 -3.52
CA ASP A 277 28.45 -10.73 -4.81
C ASP A 277 27.89 -9.97 -6.03
N SER A 278 27.08 -8.92 -5.82
CA SER A 278 26.48 -8.16 -6.92
C SER A 278 27.54 -7.61 -7.88
N GLU A 279 27.26 -7.48 -9.17
CA GLU A 279 28.16 -6.80 -10.12
C GLU A 279 28.15 -5.27 -9.93
N ASP A 280 27.08 -4.72 -9.35
CA ASP A 280 26.94 -3.30 -9.04
C ASP A 280 27.83 -2.92 -7.85
N ARG A 281 28.85 -2.07 -8.11
CA ARG A 281 29.80 -1.62 -7.09
C ARG A 281 29.11 -0.93 -5.92
N GLN A 282 28.07 -0.13 -6.17
CA GLN A 282 27.36 0.61 -5.14
C GLN A 282 26.52 -0.32 -4.27
N GLN A 283 25.84 -1.31 -4.86
CA GLN A 283 25.08 -2.32 -4.14
C GLN A 283 26.00 -3.14 -3.23
N ARG A 284 27.13 -3.63 -3.75
CA ARG A 284 28.15 -4.33 -2.93
C ARG A 284 28.65 -3.44 -1.79
N TRP A 285 28.97 -2.18 -2.09
CA TRP A 285 29.46 -1.21 -1.11
C TRP A 285 28.47 -0.98 0.03
N LEU A 286 27.21 -0.72 -0.30
CA LEU A 286 26.17 -0.51 0.70
C LEU A 286 25.85 -1.79 1.48
N ALA A 287 25.90 -2.97 0.85
CA ALA A 287 25.74 -4.25 1.55
C ALA A 287 26.82 -4.46 2.61
N MET A 288 28.10 -4.16 2.30
CA MET A 288 29.19 -4.22 3.29
C MET A 288 28.95 -3.27 4.48
N ILE A 289 28.49 -2.04 4.20
CA ILE A 289 28.15 -1.06 5.24
C ILE A 289 27.01 -1.58 6.12
N ILE A 290 25.94 -2.12 5.51
CA ILE A 290 24.80 -2.69 6.23
C ILE A 290 25.26 -3.82 7.15
N CYS A 291 26.09 -4.75 6.66
CA CYS A 291 26.63 -5.84 7.50
C CYS A 291 27.41 -5.30 8.71
N GLY A 292 28.24 -4.27 8.54
CA GLY A 292 28.97 -3.66 9.64
C GLY A 292 28.05 -3.01 10.68
N PHE A 293 27.08 -2.20 10.25
CA PHE A 293 26.10 -1.59 11.15
C PHE A 293 25.18 -2.59 11.84
N ALA A 294 24.88 -3.72 11.17
CA ALA A 294 24.11 -4.81 11.74
C ALA A 294 24.93 -5.79 12.59
N ARG A 295 26.26 -5.60 12.69
CA ARG A 295 27.20 -6.47 13.42
C ARG A 295 27.20 -7.92 12.95
N ASP A 296 27.10 -8.13 11.64
CA ASP A 296 27.13 -9.48 11.07
C ASP A 296 28.56 -10.03 11.03
N SER A 297 28.95 -10.77 12.08
CA SER A 297 30.29 -11.34 12.18
C SER A 297 30.58 -12.43 11.14
N THR A 298 29.57 -12.99 10.49
CA THR A 298 29.74 -14.13 9.56
C THR A 298 30.40 -13.72 8.23
N VAL A 299 30.48 -12.43 7.94
CA VAL A 299 31.04 -11.90 6.69
C VAL A 299 32.38 -11.19 6.89
N ILE A 300 32.92 -11.15 8.11
CA ILE A 300 34.13 -10.38 8.46
C ILE A 300 35.31 -10.73 7.56
N ASP A 301 35.66 -12.01 7.45
CA ASP A 301 36.83 -12.47 6.67
C ASP A 301 36.74 -12.06 5.19
N ARG A 302 35.50 -11.95 4.69
CA ARG A 302 35.21 -11.56 3.32
C ARG A 302 35.23 -10.04 3.12
N VAL A 303 34.68 -9.28 4.07
CA VAL A 303 34.43 -7.84 3.92
C VAL A 303 35.62 -6.99 4.37
N VAL A 304 36.35 -7.41 5.42
CA VAL A 304 37.45 -6.63 5.99
C VAL A 304 38.55 -6.31 4.98
N PRO A 305 39.04 -7.25 4.14
CA PRO A 305 40.09 -6.92 3.17
C PRO A 305 39.68 -5.82 2.19
N VAL A 306 38.39 -5.80 1.80
CA VAL A 306 37.84 -4.80 0.87
C VAL A 306 37.73 -3.44 1.58
N LEU A 307 37.17 -3.39 2.79
CA LEU A 307 37.05 -2.15 3.55
C LEU A 307 38.42 -1.58 3.94
N ALA A 308 39.40 -2.43 4.29
CA ALA A 308 40.76 -2.01 4.60
C ALA A 308 41.47 -1.39 3.38
N ALA A 309 41.22 -1.91 2.17
CA ALA A 309 41.71 -1.29 0.95
C ALA A 309 41.11 0.11 0.72
N GLU A 310 39.83 0.30 1.03
CA GLU A 310 39.13 1.59 0.91
C GLU A 310 39.59 2.63 1.97
N LEU A 311 40.25 2.18 3.06
CA LEU A 311 40.94 3.10 3.99
C LEU A 311 42.14 3.81 3.37
N ARG A 312 42.69 3.31 2.25
CA ARG A 312 43.79 3.95 1.52
C ARG A 312 43.30 5.06 0.59
N ASP A 313 42.00 5.10 0.29
CA ASP A 313 41.40 6.04 -0.65
C ASP A 313 41.14 7.42 0.00
N GLY A 314 40.66 8.38 -0.78
CA GLY A 314 40.31 9.72 -0.32
C GLY A 314 39.26 9.74 0.82
N PRO A 315 39.08 10.89 1.48
CA PRO A 315 38.39 11.00 2.78
C PRO A 315 36.94 10.50 2.76
N GLY A 316 36.25 10.51 1.62
CA GLY A 316 34.86 10.04 1.52
C GLY A 316 34.70 8.54 1.80
N ASN A 317 35.40 7.69 1.05
CA ASN A 317 35.30 6.23 1.16
C ASN A 317 35.98 5.74 2.44
N ALA A 318 37.15 6.29 2.77
CA ALA A 318 37.88 5.94 3.99
C ALA A 318 37.04 6.21 5.26
N ARG A 319 36.26 7.29 5.30
CA ARG A 319 35.34 7.58 6.41
C ARG A 319 34.28 6.50 6.58
N ALA A 320 33.57 6.15 5.51
CA ALA A 320 32.54 5.13 5.56
C ALA A 320 33.12 3.74 5.87
N ALA A 321 34.29 3.40 5.32
CA ALA A 321 35.02 2.17 5.63
C ALA A 321 35.39 2.09 7.12
N ALA A 322 36.03 3.13 7.67
CA ALA A 322 36.46 3.16 9.07
C ALA A 322 35.30 3.00 10.05
N VAL A 323 34.20 3.73 9.81
CA VAL A 323 32.99 3.60 10.63
C VAL A 323 32.41 2.20 10.52
N THR A 324 32.33 1.63 9.32
CA THR A 324 31.79 0.29 9.11
C THR A 324 32.62 -0.77 9.83
N LEU A 325 33.94 -0.73 9.70
CA LEU A 325 34.89 -1.60 10.41
C LEU A 325 34.69 -1.51 11.92
N PHE A 326 34.61 -0.29 12.47
CA PHE A 326 34.34 -0.09 13.89
C PHE A 326 32.96 -0.63 14.31
N ARG A 327 31.94 -0.50 13.47
CA ARG A 327 30.56 -0.93 13.79
C ARG A 327 30.40 -2.44 13.89
N PHE A 328 31.22 -3.24 13.20
CA PHE A 328 31.27 -4.71 13.42
C PHE A 328 31.55 -5.08 14.89
N GLY A 329 32.24 -4.20 15.62
CA GLY A 329 32.58 -4.42 17.03
C GLY A 329 33.80 -5.33 17.23
N PRO A 330 34.04 -5.82 18.45
CA PRO A 330 35.24 -6.59 18.81
C PRO A 330 35.61 -7.76 17.89
N PRO A 331 34.68 -8.52 17.27
CA PRO A 331 35.03 -9.63 16.38
C PRO A 331 35.91 -9.26 15.18
N VAL A 332 35.93 -7.99 14.78
CA VAL A 332 36.72 -7.51 13.63
C VAL A 332 38.22 -7.35 13.93
N ILE A 333 38.60 -7.33 15.22
CA ILE A 333 39.97 -7.04 15.66
C ILE A 333 40.97 -8.02 15.04
N GLU A 334 40.69 -9.32 15.09
CA GLU A 334 41.61 -10.35 14.57
C GLU A 334 41.85 -10.19 13.07
N ALA A 335 40.79 -9.92 12.30
CA ALA A 335 40.91 -9.68 10.86
C ALA A 335 41.67 -8.38 10.55
N LEU A 336 41.54 -7.36 11.40
CA LEU A 336 42.24 -6.09 11.23
C LEU A 336 43.74 -6.15 11.56
N ARG A 337 44.19 -7.10 12.39
CA ARG A 337 45.63 -7.21 12.75
C ARG A 337 46.54 -7.38 11.54
N ALA A 338 46.06 -8.06 10.49
CA ALA A 338 46.79 -8.21 9.23
C ALA A 338 47.08 -6.87 8.52
N HIS A 339 46.33 -5.81 8.85
CA HIS A 339 46.45 -4.47 8.28
C HIS A 339 47.06 -3.46 9.28
N ALA A 340 47.42 -3.89 10.49
CA ALA A 340 47.98 -2.99 11.51
C ALA A 340 49.39 -2.48 11.19
N ASP A 341 50.06 -3.12 10.24
CA ASP A 341 51.39 -2.76 9.71
C ASP A 341 51.36 -2.52 8.19
N ASP A 342 50.21 -2.09 7.65
CA ASP A 342 50.07 -1.73 6.23
C ASP A 342 51.09 -0.66 5.82
N ASP A 343 51.61 -0.70 4.59
CA ASP A 343 52.56 0.31 4.09
C ASP A 343 51.90 1.69 4.00
N ASP A 344 50.61 1.73 3.65
CA ASP A 344 49.85 2.97 3.58
C ASP A 344 49.63 3.54 4.99
N ARG A 345 50.11 4.77 5.19
CA ARG A 345 50.00 5.46 6.49
C ARG A 345 48.55 5.64 6.91
N GLN A 346 47.65 5.97 5.98
CA GLN A 346 46.26 6.26 6.32
C GLN A 346 45.54 5.00 6.81
N CYS A 347 45.70 3.89 6.10
CA CYS A 347 45.18 2.59 6.47
C CYS A 347 45.76 2.13 7.81
N ARG A 348 47.09 2.11 7.95
CA ARG A 348 47.78 1.66 9.16
C ARG A 348 47.33 2.41 10.42
N GLU A 349 47.32 3.74 10.37
CA GLU A 349 46.89 4.56 11.52
C GLU A 349 45.39 4.39 11.81
N SER A 350 44.53 4.32 10.79
CA SER A 350 43.09 4.10 10.97
C SER A 350 42.79 2.75 11.60
N VAL A 351 43.45 1.69 11.14
CA VAL A 351 43.32 0.34 11.68
C VAL A 351 43.74 0.28 13.15
N ARG A 352 44.91 0.84 13.48
CA ARG A 352 45.38 0.90 14.88
C ARG A 352 44.41 1.66 15.78
N SER A 353 43.90 2.81 15.31
CA SER A 353 42.87 3.57 16.05
C SER A 353 41.59 2.77 16.26
N ILE A 354 41.10 2.05 15.25
CA ILE A 354 39.89 1.22 15.36
C ILE A 354 40.11 0.08 16.37
N ILE A 355 41.24 -0.64 16.29
CA ILE A 355 41.58 -1.71 17.22
C ILE A 355 41.63 -1.17 18.65
N GLU A 356 42.39 -0.10 18.90
CA GLU A 356 42.51 0.50 20.24
C GLU A 356 41.14 0.90 20.80
N ARG A 357 40.27 1.47 19.95
CA ARG A 357 38.91 1.89 20.36
C ARG A 357 38.02 0.71 20.72
N LEU A 358 38.17 -0.41 20.03
CA LEU A 358 37.38 -1.63 20.28
C LEU A 358 37.89 -2.41 21.51
N GLU A 359 39.21 -2.40 21.76
CA GLU A 359 39.82 -3.00 22.95
C GLU A 359 39.58 -2.17 24.22
N HIS A 360 39.42 -0.84 24.06
CA HIS A 360 39.22 0.10 25.16
C HIS A 360 38.00 1.02 24.92
N PRO A 361 36.78 0.49 24.98
CA PRO A 361 35.57 1.27 24.68
C PRO A 361 35.37 2.48 25.60
N ASP A 362 35.82 2.39 26.86
CA ASP A 362 35.66 3.45 27.87
C ASP A 362 36.61 4.64 27.71
N ARG A 363 37.66 4.50 26.87
CA ARG A 363 38.53 5.64 26.58
C ARG A 363 37.73 6.71 25.82
N ALA A 364 38.05 7.98 26.01
CA ALA A 364 37.54 9.03 25.16
C ALA A 364 38.50 9.22 23.97
N TRP A 365 38.00 9.74 22.85
CA TRP A 365 38.78 9.88 21.60
C TRP A 365 40.09 10.64 21.78
N ASP A 366 40.08 11.67 22.64
CA ASP A 366 41.23 12.49 23.00
C ASP A 366 42.31 11.75 23.80
N ARG A 367 41.96 10.59 24.36
CA ARG A 367 42.82 9.73 25.19
C ARG A 367 43.36 8.50 24.44
N CYS A 368 43.00 8.33 23.16
CA CYS A 368 43.57 7.27 22.33
C CYS A 368 45.00 7.65 21.91
N GLU A 369 45.92 6.70 22.01
CA GLU A 369 47.32 6.85 21.63
C GLU A 369 47.46 6.96 20.11
N ASN A 370 46.64 6.20 19.38
CA ASN A 370 46.56 6.26 17.93
C ASN A 370 45.44 7.21 17.53
N ARG A 371 45.80 8.41 17.07
CA ARG A 371 44.84 9.33 16.45
C ARG A 371 44.63 8.95 14.99
N MET A 372 43.39 8.69 14.61
CA MET A 372 43.08 8.39 13.23
C MET A 372 43.43 9.60 12.36
N PRO A 373 44.01 9.38 11.17
CA PRO A 373 44.27 10.44 10.20
C PRO A 373 42.97 11.16 9.88
N ARG A 374 43.10 12.40 9.37
CA ARG A 374 41.96 13.29 9.13
C ARG A 374 41.14 12.82 7.92
N ILE A 375 40.34 11.78 8.13
CA ILE A 375 39.40 11.20 7.17
C ILE A 375 38.05 11.94 7.16
N SER A 376 37.84 12.88 8.07
CA SER A 376 36.67 13.75 8.09
C SER A 376 37.04 15.19 8.48
N TRP A 377 36.38 16.14 7.83
CA TRP A 377 36.46 17.57 8.16
C TRP A 377 35.31 18.03 9.05
N THR A 378 34.27 17.20 9.22
CA THR A 378 32.99 17.57 9.85
C THR A 378 32.85 17.12 11.30
N THR A 379 33.71 16.23 11.78
CA THR A 379 33.67 15.73 13.17
C THR A 379 35.07 15.50 13.70
N HIS A 380 35.24 15.68 15.01
CA HIS A 380 36.47 15.39 15.72
C HIS A 380 36.67 13.87 15.94
N ASP A 381 35.58 13.12 16.09
CA ASP A 381 35.56 11.65 16.20
C ASP A 381 34.78 11.06 15.01
N PRO A 382 35.45 10.52 13.98
CA PRO A 382 34.79 9.94 12.82
C PRO A 382 34.06 8.62 13.13
N LEU A 383 34.50 7.85 14.14
CA LEU A 383 33.92 6.55 14.48
C LEU A 383 32.57 6.68 15.21
N SER A 384 32.33 7.83 15.83
CA SER A 384 31.06 8.16 16.48
C SER A 384 29.88 8.38 15.50
N LEU A 385 30.15 8.49 14.19
CA LEU A 385 29.14 8.83 13.20
C LEU A 385 28.03 7.76 13.09
N ASP A 386 26.81 8.23 12.86
CA ASP A 386 25.70 7.39 12.42
C ASP A 386 25.84 7.05 10.93
N PHE A 387 24.99 6.13 10.45
CA PHE A 387 24.96 5.71 9.05
C PHE A 387 24.83 6.88 8.06
N TRP A 388 24.01 7.88 8.38
CA TRP A 388 23.74 9.02 7.47
C TRP A 388 24.96 9.91 7.30
N LYS A 389 25.63 10.23 8.40
CA LYS A 389 26.83 11.07 8.37
C LYS A 389 28.05 10.32 7.85
N ALA A 390 28.12 9.01 8.06
CA ALA A 390 29.20 8.19 7.52
C ALA A 390 29.13 8.11 5.99
N THR A 391 27.92 8.03 5.42
CA THR A 391 27.67 7.83 3.98
C THR A 391 27.30 9.11 3.21
N SER A 392 27.29 10.28 3.86
CA SER A 392 27.21 11.55 3.13
C SER A 392 28.50 11.77 2.33
N ARG A 393 28.44 12.51 1.22
CA ARG A 393 29.64 12.99 0.55
C ARG A 393 30.16 14.19 1.34
#